data_AF-F0S6P3-F1
#
_entry.id   AF-F0S6P3-F1
#
_cell.length_a   1.000
_cell.length_b   1.000
_cell.length_c   1.000
_cell.angle_alpha   90.00
_cell.angle_beta   90.00
_cell.angle_gamma   90.00
#
_symmetry.space_group_name_H-M   'P 1'
#
loop_
_entity.id
_entity.type
_entity.pdbx_description
1 polymer ?
#
loop_
_entity_poly.entity_id
_entity_poly.type
_entity_poly.pdbx_seq_one_letter_code
_entity_poly.pdbx_strand_id
1 'polypeptide(L)'
;MKYLSLLTFLITLLSFSTSSGQETYKPGYAILENGTRISGEIGCYEDSPWLNQRFIFIKDSADLAQNGVKAKSKKYKVDDLKFYEVADRAYEKVNYVDLQNIQVKSLGSNNHMLERFSSGRINAYRFYAYPKDIEVYINTPSEVIKQNEQRDKAALLAGWKLLTQKDGSNLKNSFEYDFQKYFEDAPDIAQKYKDGAYGNTPISNKKGLAGKMVNMAMKASLQPLEYQSIVAAFNDYNKKYQGK
;
A
#
# COMPACT_ATOMS: atom_id res chain seq x y z
N MET A 1 16.81 11.11 -52.45
CA MET A 1 17.24 12.03 -51.37
C MET A 1 16.11 12.67 -50.56
N LYS A 2 14.89 12.91 -51.10
CA LYS A 2 13.79 13.55 -50.33
C LYS A 2 13.18 12.69 -49.19
N TYR A 3 13.25 11.36 -49.27
CA TYR A 3 12.68 10.46 -48.26
C TYR A 3 13.61 10.21 -47.06
N LEU A 4 14.90 10.51 -47.19
CA LEU A 4 15.87 10.30 -46.11
C LEU A 4 15.69 11.35 -45.00
N SER A 5 15.41 12.61 -45.37
CA SER A 5 15.15 13.69 -44.42
C SER A 5 13.84 13.54 -43.63
N LEU A 6 12.82 12.88 -44.21
CA LEU A 6 11.55 12.62 -43.53
C LEU A 6 11.71 11.56 -42.43
N LEU A 7 12.57 10.56 -42.67
CA LEU A 7 12.85 9.49 -41.70
C LEU A 7 13.68 10.01 -40.52
N THR A 8 14.62 10.93 -40.75
CA THR A 8 15.40 11.57 -39.67
C THR A 8 14.55 12.48 -38.78
N PHE A 9 13.53 13.13 -39.35
CA PHE A 9 12.57 13.93 -38.58
C PHE A 9 11.62 13.08 -37.72
N LEU A 10 11.25 11.88 -38.19
CA LEU A 10 10.40 10.97 -37.41
C LEU A 10 11.13 10.34 -36.22
N ILE A 11 12.44 10.05 -36.36
CA ILE A 11 13.25 9.41 -35.31
C ILE A 11 13.58 10.40 -34.18
N THR A 12 13.68 11.70 -34.47
CA THR A 12 13.90 12.74 -33.45
C THR A 12 12.66 13.03 -32.60
N LEU A 13 11.45 12.83 -33.14
CA LEU A 13 10.18 12.96 -32.39
C LEU A 13 9.93 11.84 -31.36
N LEU A 14 10.63 10.70 -31.48
CA LEU A 14 10.53 9.57 -30.54
C LEU A 14 11.56 9.65 -29.40
N SER A 15 12.40 10.69 -29.37
CA SER A 15 13.46 10.85 -28.37
C SER A 15 13.06 11.80 -27.22
N PHE A 16 11.78 11.86 -26.86
CA PHE A 16 11.39 12.38 -25.54
C PHE A 16 11.69 11.31 -24.49
N SER A 17 12.96 11.23 -24.09
CA SER A 17 13.32 10.60 -22.82
C SER A 17 12.69 11.43 -21.71
N THR A 18 11.53 10.99 -21.21
CA THR A 18 11.03 11.46 -19.91
C THR A 18 12.04 10.97 -18.87
N SER A 19 12.92 11.87 -18.43
CA SER A 19 13.70 11.66 -17.21
C SER A 19 12.72 11.61 -16.04
N SER A 20 12.27 10.40 -15.69
CA SER A 20 11.40 10.16 -14.54
C SER A 20 12.21 10.26 -13.26
N GLY A 21 12.50 11.50 -12.85
CA GLY A 21 12.97 11.86 -11.50
C GLY A 21 12.00 12.77 -10.75
N GLN A 22 10.82 13.04 -11.32
CA GLN A 22 9.79 13.86 -10.69
C GLN A 22 8.82 12.99 -9.90
N GLU A 23 8.45 13.47 -8.71
CA GLU A 23 7.27 13.02 -7.98
C GLU A 23 6.13 12.76 -8.99
N THR A 24 5.64 11.53 -9.06
CA THR A 24 4.59 11.18 -10.01
C THR A 24 3.28 11.70 -9.46
N TYR A 25 2.96 12.96 -9.80
CA TYR A 25 1.66 13.55 -9.58
C TYR A 25 0.63 12.80 -10.43
N LYS A 26 -0.42 12.29 -9.78
CA LYS A 26 -1.53 11.57 -10.41
C LYS A 26 -2.85 12.28 -10.06
N PRO A 27 -3.85 12.28 -10.96
CA PRO A 27 -5.16 12.84 -10.65
C PRO A 27 -5.78 12.21 -9.41
N GLY A 28 -6.46 13.02 -8.60
CA GLY A 28 -7.06 12.57 -7.36
C GLY A 28 -7.82 13.65 -6.60
N TYR A 29 -8.25 13.31 -5.39
CA TYR A 29 -8.83 14.26 -4.44
C TYR A 29 -8.58 13.83 -3.00
N ALA A 30 -8.58 14.80 -2.09
CA ALA A 30 -8.55 14.58 -0.66
C ALA A 30 -9.79 15.15 0.01
N ILE A 31 -10.22 14.52 1.10
CA ILE A 31 -11.23 15.04 2.02
C ILE A 31 -10.49 15.37 3.32
N LEU A 32 -10.50 16.64 3.70
CA LEU A 32 -9.90 17.11 4.94
C LEU A 32 -10.74 16.71 6.15
N GLU A 33 -10.18 16.83 7.36
CA GLU A 33 -10.89 16.57 8.61
C GLU A 33 -12.19 17.36 8.77
N ASN A 34 -12.20 18.60 8.29
CA ASN A 34 -13.39 19.46 8.32
C ASN A 34 -14.42 19.13 7.22
N GLY A 35 -14.21 18.07 6.43
CA GLY A 35 -15.07 17.66 5.33
C GLY A 35 -14.83 18.39 4.00
N THR A 36 -13.91 19.35 3.95
CA THR A 36 -13.57 20.05 2.70
C THR A 36 -12.94 19.10 1.71
N ARG A 37 -13.47 19.06 0.48
CA ARG A 37 -12.87 18.31 -0.63
C ARG A 37 -11.91 19.20 -1.41
N ILE A 38 -10.71 18.70 -1.67
CA ILE A 38 -9.71 19.32 -2.53
C ILE A 38 -9.43 18.38 -3.69
N SER A 39 -9.72 18.81 -4.91
CA SER A 39 -9.43 18.07 -6.14
C SER A 39 -8.14 18.59 -6.77
N GLY A 40 -7.42 17.73 -7.47
CA GLY A 40 -6.16 18.12 -8.08
C GLY A 40 -5.30 16.96 -8.51
N GLU A 41 -3.99 17.20 -8.51
CA GLU A 41 -2.99 16.15 -8.66
C GLU A 41 -2.31 15.88 -7.32
N ILE A 42 -2.19 14.62 -6.97
CA ILE A 42 -1.59 14.15 -5.71
C ILE A 42 -0.27 13.46 -6.02
N GLY A 43 0.80 13.87 -5.33
CA GLY A 43 2.10 13.19 -5.40
C GLY A 43 2.04 11.81 -4.75
N CYS A 44 2.49 10.78 -5.46
CA CYS A 44 2.58 9.41 -4.95
C CYS A 44 4.04 8.93 -4.88
N TYR A 45 4.45 8.42 -3.72
CA TYR A 45 5.79 7.87 -3.50
C TYR A 45 5.78 6.33 -3.58
N GLU A 46 5.88 5.77 -4.78
CA GLU A 46 5.86 4.30 -4.97
C GLU A 46 7.10 3.61 -4.35
N ASP A 47 8.27 4.24 -4.42
CA ASP A 47 9.54 3.71 -3.85
C ASP A 47 9.70 4.02 -2.35
N SER A 48 8.76 4.75 -1.76
CA SER A 48 8.75 5.11 -0.33
C SER A 48 7.31 5.26 0.18
N PRO A 49 6.49 4.19 0.11
CA PRO A 49 5.04 4.28 0.32
C PRO A 49 4.65 4.62 1.76
N TRP A 50 5.55 4.42 2.73
CA TRP A 50 5.37 4.91 4.10
C TRP A 50 5.23 6.45 4.17
N LEU A 51 5.73 7.21 3.18
CA LEU A 51 5.49 8.65 3.11
C LEU A 51 4.02 8.99 2.84
N ASN A 52 3.39 8.25 1.92
CA ASN A 52 1.96 8.39 1.60
C ASN A 52 1.08 8.17 2.85
N GLN A 53 1.55 7.36 3.81
CA GLN A 53 0.86 7.14 5.08
C GLN A 53 0.89 8.33 6.05
N ARG A 54 1.86 9.25 5.89
CA ARG A 54 2.07 10.38 6.82
C ARG A 54 1.59 11.71 6.26
N PHE A 55 1.73 11.89 4.96
CA PHE A 55 1.36 13.12 4.28
C PHE A 55 1.20 12.88 2.78
N ILE A 56 0.53 13.82 2.14
CA ILE A 56 0.48 13.94 0.68
C ILE A 56 0.80 15.37 0.27
N PHE A 57 1.24 15.52 -0.98
CA PHE A 57 1.33 16.82 -1.63
C PHE A 57 0.23 16.91 -2.68
N ILE A 58 -0.53 18.01 -2.66
CA ILE A 58 -1.62 18.25 -3.61
C ILE A 58 -1.33 19.54 -4.37
N LYS A 59 -1.42 19.48 -5.70
CA LYS A 59 -1.58 20.66 -6.57
C LYS A 59 -3.06 20.84 -6.83
N ASP A 60 -3.63 21.93 -6.34
CA ASP A 60 -5.07 22.22 -6.45
C ASP A 60 -5.48 22.39 -7.92
N SER A 61 -6.64 21.86 -8.32
CA SER A 61 -7.14 21.98 -9.70
C SER A 61 -7.26 23.43 -10.18
N ALA A 62 -7.63 24.37 -9.32
CA ALA A 62 -7.72 25.79 -9.69
C ALA A 62 -6.33 26.40 -9.94
N ASP A 63 -5.36 26.04 -9.10
CA ASP A 63 -3.97 26.48 -9.28
C ASP A 63 -3.34 25.85 -10.53
N LEU A 64 -3.64 24.58 -10.81
CA LEU A 64 -3.26 23.90 -12.05
C LEU A 64 -3.87 24.57 -13.28
N ALA A 65 -5.15 24.97 -13.23
CA ALA A 65 -5.80 25.66 -14.34
C ALA A 65 -5.16 27.04 -14.63
N GLN A 66 -4.70 27.74 -13.59
CA GLN A 66 -4.11 29.06 -13.73
C GLN A 66 -2.61 29.01 -14.08
N ASN A 67 -1.85 28.11 -13.44
CA ASN A 67 -0.39 28.12 -13.46
C ASN A 67 0.22 26.89 -14.15
N GLY A 68 -0.60 25.91 -14.56
CA GLY A 68 -0.17 24.69 -15.23
C GLY A 68 0.90 23.94 -14.43
N VAL A 69 2.00 23.58 -15.10
CA VAL A 69 3.13 22.85 -14.50
C VAL A 69 3.79 23.61 -13.34
N LYS A 70 3.63 24.95 -13.27
CA LYS A 70 4.20 25.80 -12.21
C LYS A 70 3.32 25.89 -10.96
N ALA A 71 2.15 25.23 -10.96
CA ALA A 71 1.28 25.16 -9.80
C ALA A 71 2.04 24.64 -8.57
N LYS A 72 1.84 25.30 -7.43
CA LYS A 72 2.56 24.98 -6.19
C LYS A 72 1.85 23.83 -5.50
N SER A 73 2.62 22.84 -5.07
CA SER A 73 2.07 21.79 -4.22
C SER A 73 1.97 22.26 -2.77
N LYS A 74 0.88 21.87 -2.10
CA LYS A 74 0.70 22.06 -0.66
C LYS A 74 0.74 20.72 0.04
N LYS A 75 1.47 20.67 1.16
CA LYS A 75 1.60 19.49 2.00
C LYS A 75 0.40 19.40 2.96
N TYR A 76 -0.20 18.22 3.04
CA TYR A 76 -1.24 17.88 4.01
C TYR A 76 -0.76 16.68 4.83
N LYS A 77 -0.73 16.82 6.16
CA LYS A 77 -0.34 15.73 7.06
C LYS A 77 -1.54 14.83 7.35
N VAL A 78 -1.28 13.63 7.89
CA VAL A 78 -2.34 12.70 8.30
C VAL A 78 -3.38 13.36 9.20
N ASP A 79 -2.98 14.24 10.12
CA ASP A 79 -3.92 14.91 11.01
C ASP A 79 -4.86 15.88 10.27
N ASP A 80 -4.51 16.36 9.08
CA ASP A 80 -5.35 17.23 8.25
C ASP A 80 -6.34 16.44 7.37
N LEU A 81 -6.13 15.13 7.21
CA LEU A 81 -6.76 14.30 6.19
C LEU A 81 -7.70 13.26 6.80
N LYS A 82 -8.92 13.18 6.28
CA LYS A 82 -9.84 12.08 6.57
C LYS A 82 -9.70 10.93 5.58
N PHE A 83 -9.52 11.30 4.31
CA PHE A 83 -9.50 10.38 3.16
C PHE A 83 -8.74 11.02 2.00
N TYR A 84 -8.13 10.22 1.15
CA TYR A 84 -7.79 10.67 -0.21
C TYR A 84 -7.83 9.51 -1.21
N GLU A 85 -8.01 9.86 -2.47
CA GLU A 85 -7.98 8.94 -3.59
C GLU A 85 -7.02 9.48 -4.64
N VAL A 86 -6.15 8.62 -5.15
CA VAL A 86 -5.17 8.96 -6.17
C VAL A 86 -5.11 7.84 -7.19
N ALA A 87 -5.32 8.18 -8.46
CA ALA A 87 -5.60 7.21 -9.52
C ALA A 87 -6.74 6.25 -9.13
N ASP A 88 -6.45 4.97 -8.93
CA ASP A 88 -7.37 3.89 -8.58
C ASP A 88 -7.26 3.45 -7.11
N ARG A 89 -6.45 4.16 -6.31
CA ARG A 89 -6.12 3.79 -4.93
C ARG A 89 -6.79 4.74 -3.96
N ALA A 90 -7.57 4.17 -3.04
CA ALA A 90 -8.24 4.89 -1.96
C ALA A 90 -7.47 4.71 -0.65
N TYR A 91 -7.34 5.78 0.12
CA TYR A 91 -6.63 5.82 1.39
C TYR A 91 -7.53 6.40 2.49
N GLU A 92 -7.57 5.72 3.63
CA GLU A 92 -8.36 6.11 4.79
C GLU A 92 -7.47 6.35 6.00
N LYS A 93 -7.88 7.30 6.85
CA LYS A 93 -7.24 7.50 8.15
C LYS A 93 -7.57 6.32 9.05
N VAL A 94 -6.53 5.61 9.48
CA VAL A 94 -6.63 4.43 10.34
C VAL A 94 -5.72 4.60 11.55
N ASN A 95 -6.23 4.30 12.74
CA ASN A 95 -5.43 4.27 13.96
C ASN A 95 -4.81 2.88 14.17
N TYR A 96 -3.49 2.78 14.19
CA TYR A 96 -2.77 1.52 14.38
C TYR A 96 -1.42 1.73 15.07
N VAL A 97 -1.04 0.80 15.94
CA VAL A 97 0.26 0.80 16.61
C VAL A 97 1.06 -0.43 16.17
N ASP A 98 2.20 -0.23 15.53
CA ASP A 98 3.12 -1.33 15.24
C ASP A 98 3.96 -1.69 16.48
N LEU A 99 3.44 -2.62 17.29
CA LEU A 99 4.12 -3.10 18.50
C LEU A 99 5.44 -3.83 18.21
N GLN A 100 5.68 -4.31 16.97
CA GLN A 100 6.92 -4.99 16.61
C GLN A 100 8.05 -4.00 16.29
N ASN A 101 7.72 -2.77 15.89
CA ASN A 101 8.67 -1.73 15.49
C ASN A 101 8.31 -0.39 16.13
N ILE A 102 8.28 -0.33 17.46
CA ILE A 102 8.02 0.91 18.20
C ILE A 102 9.18 1.88 17.92
N GLN A 103 8.90 2.99 17.25
CA GLN A 103 9.87 4.04 16.95
C GLN A 103 9.59 5.27 17.81
N VAL A 104 10.62 6.07 18.13
CA VAL A 104 10.41 7.30 18.93
C VAL A 104 9.45 8.27 18.22
N LYS A 105 9.44 8.33 16.88
CA LYS A 105 8.44 9.11 16.13
C LYS A 105 7.05 8.47 16.07
N SER A 106 6.88 7.20 16.45
CA SER A 106 5.56 6.58 16.64
C SER A 106 4.93 6.95 18.00
N LEU A 107 5.60 7.75 18.84
CA LEU A 107 5.03 8.33 20.06
C LEU A 107 4.18 9.59 19.81
N GLY A 108 4.07 10.05 18.55
CA GLY A 108 3.19 11.14 18.13
C GLY A 108 1.74 10.67 17.93
N SER A 109 1.23 10.76 16.70
CA SER A 109 -0.07 10.19 16.34
C SER A 109 0.09 8.79 15.72
N ASN A 110 -0.69 7.83 16.23
CA ASN A 110 -0.81 6.47 15.68
C ASN A 110 -1.78 6.42 14.49
N ASN A 111 -2.02 7.57 13.85
CA ASN A 111 -2.91 7.69 12.71
C ASN A 111 -2.08 7.59 11.43
N HIS A 112 -2.57 6.81 10.48
CA HIS A 112 -1.92 6.57 9.20
C HIS A 112 -2.96 6.67 8.09
N MET A 113 -2.58 7.24 6.94
CA MET A 113 -3.38 7.10 5.72
C MET A 113 -3.05 5.77 5.05
N LEU A 114 -3.89 4.75 5.24
CA LEU A 114 -3.64 3.41 4.72
C LEU A 114 -4.44 3.15 3.46
N GLU A 115 -3.79 2.53 2.48
CA GLU A 115 -4.45 2.09 1.25
C GLU A 115 -5.49 1.03 1.59
N ARG A 116 -6.73 1.23 1.14
CA ARG A 116 -7.87 0.36 1.42
C ARG A 116 -8.06 -0.67 0.31
N PHE A 117 -8.03 -1.95 0.67
CA PHE A 117 -8.31 -3.07 -0.25
C PHE A 117 -9.72 -3.63 -0.15
N SER A 118 -10.34 -3.52 1.01
CA SER A 118 -11.70 -4.00 1.24
C SER A 118 -12.41 -3.09 2.23
N SER A 119 -13.70 -2.90 2.02
CA SER A 119 -14.57 -2.07 2.87
C SER A 119 -15.90 -2.78 3.09
N GLY A 120 -16.35 -2.81 4.34
CA GLY A 120 -17.59 -3.48 4.74
C GLY A 120 -17.51 -3.98 6.19
N ARG A 121 -18.02 -5.19 6.43
CA ARG A 121 -17.85 -5.86 7.73
C ARG A 121 -16.40 -6.23 7.99
N ILE A 122 -15.64 -6.56 6.94
CA ILE A 122 -14.19 -6.77 6.99
C ILE A 122 -13.51 -5.64 6.23
N ASN A 123 -12.88 -4.71 6.95
CA ASN A 123 -12.01 -3.71 6.35
C ASN A 123 -10.59 -4.24 6.25
N ALA A 124 -9.91 -3.99 5.12
CA ALA A 124 -8.55 -4.45 4.88
C ALA A 124 -7.68 -3.32 4.33
N TYR A 125 -6.47 -3.17 4.88
CA TYR A 125 -5.57 -2.05 4.60
C TYR A 125 -4.13 -2.50 4.40
N ARG A 126 -3.38 -1.75 3.57
CA ARG A 126 -1.93 -1.89 3.44
C ARG A 126 -1.20 -1.03 4.46
N PHE A 127 -0.30 -1.63 5.24
CA PHE A 127 0.60 -0.90 6.12
C PHE A 127 2.06 -1.24 5.82
N TYR A 128 2.86 -0.21 5.56
CA TYR A 128 4.32 -0.29 5.54
C TYR A 128 4.87 0.22 6.87
N ALA A 129 5.81 -0.54 7.45
CA ALA A 129 6.61 -0.05 8.56
C ALA A 129 7.49 1.13 8.11
N TYR A 130 7.87 1.98 9.06
CA TYR A 130 8.71 3.13 8.79
C TYR A 130 10.20 2.76 8.78
N PRO A 131 11.02 3.38 7.92
CA PRO A 131 12.47 3.28 8.06
C PRO A 131 12.91 3.84 9.41
N LYS A 132 14.00 3.30 9.96
CA LYS A 132 14.53 3.74 11.25
C LYS A 132 14.90 5.21 11.22
N ASP A 133 14.61 5.92 12.31
CA ASP A 133 14.80 7.36 12.40
C ASP A 133 16.26 7.80 12.57
N ILE A 134 17.09 6.94 13.18
CA ILE A 134 18.49 7.20 13.50
C ILE A 134 19.28 5.93 13.23
N GLU A 135 20.22 5.99 12.30
CA GLU A 135 21.29 5.01 12.19
C GLU A 135 22.61 5.73 12.42
N VAL A 136 23.19 5.55 13.61
CA VAL A 136 24.52 6.10 13.92
C VAL A 136 25.57 5.16 13.34
N TYR A 137 26.07 5.50 12.16
CA TYR A 137 27.17 4.79 11.53
C TYR A 137 28.50 5.45 11.89
N ILE A 138 29.09 5.04 13.03
CA ILE A 138 30.44 5.49 13.38
C ILE A 138 31.44 4.69 12.54
N ASN A 139 32.34 5.38 11.83
CA ASN A 139 33.44 4.78 11.04
C ASN A 139 33.01 3.80 9.92
N THR A 140 31.79 3.88 9.41
CA THR A 140 31.35 3.04 8.28
C THR A 140 31.53 3.80 6.95
N PRO A 141 32.11 3.18 5.90
CA PRO A 141 32.21 3.79 4.58
C PRO A 141 30.84 4.20 4.01
N SER A 142 30.81 5.32 3.28
CA SER A 142 29.55 5.92 2.77
C SER A 142 28.78 4.99 1.82
N GLU A 143 29.49 4.15 1.09
CA GLU A 143 28.96 3.17 0.14
C GLU A 143 28.22 2.06 0.89
N VAL A 144 28.77 1.62 2.03
CA VAL A 144 28.16 0.58 2.88
C VAL A 144 26.89 1.13 3.54
N ILE A 145 26.88 2.40 3.96
CA ILE A 145 25.68 3.07 4.49
C ILE A 145 24.57 3.08 3.42
N LYS A 146 24.87 3.52 2.20
CA LYS A 146 23.90 3.53 1.09
C LYS A 146 23.38 2.14 0.75
N GLN A 147 24.25 1.12 0.76
CA GLN A 147 23.83 -0.26 0.52
C GLN A 147 22.90 -0.78 1.63
N ASN A 148 23.22 -0.49 2.89
CA ASN A 148 22.35 -0.87 4.02
C ASN A 148 21.00 -0.16 3.93
N GLU A 149 20.96 1.15 3.65
CA GLU A 149 19.72 1.89 3.46
C GLU A 149 18.86 1.32 2.32
N GLN A 150 19.48 0.96 1.19
CA GLN A 150 18.78 0.35 0.06
C GLN A 150 18.21 -1.02 0.42
N ARG A 151 18.99 -1.87 1.09
CA ARG A 151 18.55 -3.18 1.55
C ARG A 151 17.38 -3.06 2.53
N ASP A 152 17.48 -2.15 3.48
CA ASP A 152 16.47 -1.95 4.51
C ASP A 152 15.18 -1.38 3.89
N LYS A 153 15.28 -0.44 2.94
CA LYS A 153 14.12 0.01 2.15
C LYS A 153 13.47 -1.12 1.35
N ALA A 154 14.27 -1.96 0.69
CA ALA A 154 13.76 -3.12 -0.05
C ALA A 154 13.03 -4.11 0.88
N ALA A 155 13.57 -4.34 2.08
CA ALA A 155 12.93 -5.18 3.09
C ALA A 155 11.58 -4.58 3.56
N LEU A 156 11.48 -3.26 3.75
CA LEU A 156 10.23 -2.59 4.09
C LEU A 156 9.18 -2.69 2.97
N LEU A 157 9.61 -2.52 1.71
CA LEU A 157 8.73 -2.66 0.55
C LEU A 157 8.16 -4.08 0.43
N ALA A 158 8.98 -5.10 0.71
CA ALA A 158 8.56 -6.50 0.68
C ALA A 158 7.74 -6.91 1.92
N GLY A 159 8.07 -6.37 3.09
CA GLY A 159 7.56 -6.77 4.41
C GLY A 159 6.37 -5.97 4.91
N TRP A 160 5.48 -5.52 4.03
CA TRP A 160 4.27 -4.80 4.42
C TRP A 160 3.24 -5.73 5.09
N LYS A 161 2.35 -5.16 5.91
CA LYS A 161 1.30 -5.88 6.67
C LYS A 161 -0.07 -5.66 6.03
N LEU A 162 -0.85 -6.73 5.89
CA LEU A 162 -2.26 -6.64 5.50
C LEU A 162 -3.11 -6.51 6.76
N LEU A 163 -3.35 -5.28 7.22
CA LEU A 163 -4.12 -5.03 8.43
C LEU A 163 -5.61 -5.21 8.16
N THR A 164 -6.29 -5.97 9.00
CA THR A 164 -7.74 -6.15 8.90
C THR A 164 -8.47 -5.95 10.20
N GLN A 165 -9.69 -5.45 10.06
CA GLN A 165 -10.66 -5.24 11.13
C GLN A 165 -11.99 -5.84 10.68
N LYS A 166 -12.50 -6.80 11.45
CA LYS A 166 -13.83 -7.39 11.24
C LYS A 166 -14.78 -6.86 12.30
N ASP A 167 -15.92 -6.31 11.90
CA ASP A 167 -16.99 -5.82 12.79
C ASP A 167 -16.48 -4.85 13.87
N GLY A 168 -15.57 -3.95 13.51
CA GLY A 168 -15.00 -2.96 14.43
C GLY A 168 -13.96 -3.50 15.43
N SER A 169 -13.53 -4.76 15.31
CA SER A 169 -12.46 -5.33 16.14
C SER A 169 -11.10 -4.63 15.94
N ASN A 170 -10.14 -4.90 16.84
CA ASN A 170 -8.79 -4.38 16.70
C ASN A 170 -8.12 -4.86 15.40
N LEU A 171 -7.35 -3.97 14.78
CA LEU A 171 -6.58 -4.30 13.58
C LEU A 171 -5.53 -5.37 13.88
N LYS A 172 -5.48 -6.41 13.05
CA LYS A 172 -4.45 -7.45 13.11
C LYS A 172 -3.92 -7.76 11.71
N ASN A 173 -2.72 -8.34 11.66
CA ASN A 173 -2.09 -8.73 10.41
C ASN A 173 -2.73 -10.03 9.88
N SER A 174 -3.36 -9.95 8.72
CA SER A 174 -4.11 -11.06 8.12
C SER A 174 -3.22 -12.22 7.67
N PHE A 175 -1.94 -11.97 7.43
CA PHE A 175 -0.98 -13.03 7.13
C PHE A 175 -0.77 -14.00 8.31
N GLU A 176 -1.21 -13.62 9.51
CA GLU A 176 -1.12 -14.43 10.73
C GLU A 176 -2.42 -15.21 11.04
N TYR A 177 -3.47 -15.05 10.21
CA TYR A 177 -4.75 -15.67 10.47
C TYR A 177 -4.80 -17.17 10.16
N ASP A 178 -5.61 -17.87 10.94
CA ASP A 178 -6.19 -19.15 10.56
C ASP A 178 -7.51 -18.87 9.85
N PHE A 179 -7.49 -18.82 8.51
CA PHE A 179 -8.66 -18.45 7.71
C PHE A 179 -9.82 -19.44 7.84
N GLN A 180 -9.58 -20.70 8.24
CA GLN A 180 -10.67 -21.65 8.52
C GLN A 180 -11.46 -21.22 9.75
N LYS A 181 -10.79 -20.72 10.79
CA LYS A 181 -11.44 -20.16 11.98
C LYS A 181 -12.00 -18.76 11.74
N TYR A 182 -11.28 -17.94 10.98
CA TYR A 182 -11.67 -16.56 10.72
C TYR A 182 -13.02 -16.42 9.99
N PHE A 183 -13.34 -17.41 9.14
CA PHE A 183 -14.61 -17.50 8.41
C PHE A 183 -15.57 -18.54 9.01
N GLU A 184 -15.47 -18.86 10.31
CA GLU A 184 -16.37 -19.83 10.96
C GLU A 184 -17.85 -19.44 10.88
N ASP A 185 -18.13 -18.14 10.83
CA ASP A 185 -19.45 -17.53 10.67
C ASP A 185 -19.92 -17.46 9.21
N ALA A 186 -19.07 -17.84 8.25
CA ALA A 186 -19.36 -17.92 6.81
C ALA A 186 -18.82 -19.23 6.21
N PRO A 187 -19.45 -20.39 6.51
CA PRO A 187 -18.94 -21.70 6.12
C PRO A 187 -18.71 -21.87 4.61
N ASP A 188 -19.51 -21.20 3.78
CA ASP A 188 -19.35 -21.23 2.32
C ASP A 188 -18.09 -20.49 1.85
N ILE A 189 -17.75 -19.37 2.48
CA ILE A 189 -16.51 -18.63 2.22
C ILE A 189 -15.32 -19.43 2.73
N ALA A 190 -15.42 -20.03 3.92
CA ALA A 190 -14.39 -20.90 4.47
C ALA A 190 -14.09 -22.08 3.54
N GLN A 191 -15.11 -22.71 2.98
CA GLN A 191 -14.97 -23.83 2.06
C GLN A 191 -14.35 -23.39 0.72
N LYS A 192 -14.83 -22.29 0.11
CA LYS A 192 -14.21 -21.70 -1.10
C LYS A 192 -12.73 -21.39 -0.90
N TYR A 193 -12.38 -20.80 0.25
CA TYR A 193 -10.99 -20.50 0.58
C TYR A 193 -10.17 -21.78 0.73
N LYS A 194 -10.68 -22.77 1.46
CA LYS A 194 -10.01 -24.07 1.61
C LYS A 194 -9.72 -24.75 0.27
N ASP A 195 -10.65 -24.65 -0.68
CA ASP A 195 -10.54 -25.27 -2.01
C ASP A 195 -9.67 -24.45 -2.99
N GLY A 196 -9.18 -23.28 -2.58
CA GLY A 196 -8.36 -22.42 -3.44
C GLY A 196 -9.15 -21.59 -4.44
N ALA A 197 -10.47 -21.44 -4.27
CA ALA A 197 -11.34 -20.76 -5.23
C ALA A 197 -11.03 -19.25 -5.40
N TYR A 198 -10.27 -18.66 -4.47
CA TYR A 198 -9.82 -17.27 -4.56
C TYR A 198 -8.39 -17.13 -5.13
N GLY A 199 -7.82 -18.20 -5.68
CA GLY A 199 -6.45 -18.22 -6.20
C GLY A 199 -5.38 -18.47 -5.13
N ASN A 200 -5.78 -18.74 -3.88
CA ASN A 200 -4.87 -19.22 -2.86
C ASN A 200 -4.52 -20.70 -3.10
N THR A 201 -3.38 -21.15 -2.56
CA THR A 201 -3.09 -22.59 -2.56
C THR A 201 -4.12 -23.32 -1.69
N PRO A 202 -4.74 -24.42 -2.19
CA PRO A 202 -5.69 -25.19 -1.41
C PRO A 202 -5.07 -25.69 -0.10
N ILE A 203 -5.82 -25.57 1.00
CA ILE A 203 -5.34 -26.00 2.32
C ILE A 203 -5.43 -27.53 2.38
N SER A 204 -4.34 -28.22 2.03
CA SER A 204 -4.29 -29.68 2.11
C SER A 204 -4.15 -30.14 3.56
N ASN A 205 -4.95 -31.14 3.95
CA ASN A 205 -4.88 -31.78 5.27
C ASN A 205 -3.64 -32.69 5.47
N LYS A 206 -2.64 -32.67 4.59
CA LYS A 206 -1.47 -33.57 4.70
C LYS A 206 -0.61 -33.21 5.93
N LYS A 207 -0.80 -33.96 7.01
CA LYS A 207 -0.22 -33.78 8.36
C LYS A 207 1.29 -34.07 8.50
N GLY A 208 2.06 -34.12 7.40
CA GLY A 208 3.49 -34.45 7.45
C GLY A 208 4.36 -33.26 7.85
N LEU A 209 5.45 -33.51 8.59
CA LEU A 209 6.45 -32.48 8.96
C LEU A 209 7.05 -31.80 7.72
N ALA A 210 7.35 -32.57 6.67
CA ALA A 210 7.82 -32.04 5.38
C ALA A 210 6.78 -31.13 4.72
N GLY A 211 5.49 -31.48 4.78
CA GLY A 211 4.41 -30.62 4.29
C GLY A 211 4.29 -29.31 5.07
N LYS A 212 4.48 -29.35 6.39
CA LYS A 212 4.54 -28.13 7.22
C LYS A 212 5.75 -27.25 6.86
N MET A 213 6.92 -27.83 6.65
CA MET A 213 8.13 -27.09 6.26
C MET A 213 8.00 -26.47 4.88
N VAL A 214 7.44 -27.18 3.90
CA VAL A 214 7.14 -26.64 2.56
C VAL A 214 6.14 -25.50 2.66
N ASN A 215 5.05 -25.66 3.42
CA ASN A 215 4.08 -24.58 3.61
C ASN A 215 4.69 -23.35 4.31
N MET A 216 5.58 -23.52 5.29
CA MET A 216 6.29 -22.40 5.92
C MET A 216 7.24 -21.69 4.95
N ALA A 217 7.99 -22.44 4.15
CA ALA A 217 8.89 -21.88 3.15
C ALA A 217 8.14 -21.15 2.03
N MET A 218 7.01 -21.70 1.58
CA MET A 218 6.14 -21.06 0.58
C MET A 218 5.43 -19.83 1.15
N LYS A 219 4.98 -19.86 2.41
CA LYS A 219 4.33 -18.72 3.06
C LYS A 219 5.24 -17.48 3.08
N ALA A 220 6.54 -17.64 3.31
CA ALA A 220 7.48 -16.53 3.33
C ALA A 220 7.77 -15.94 1.93
N SER A 221 7.77 -16.76 0.87
CA SER A 221 8.04 -16.33 -0.50
C SER A 221 6.80 -15.84 -1.26
N LEU A 222 5.60 -16.25 -0.84
CA LEU A 222 4.33 -15.97 -1.52
C LEU A 222 3.45 -14.92 -0.85
N GLN A 223 3.82 -14.32 0.30
CA GLN A 223 2.97 -13.31 0.96
C GLN A 223 2.47 -12.19 0.01
N PRO A 224 3.29 -11.66 -0.92
CA PRO A 224 2.85 -10.65 -1.88
C PRO A 224 1.87 -11.17 -2.95
N LEU A 225 1.73 -12.48 -3.11
CA LEU A 225 0.76 -13.11 -4.01
C LEU A 225 -0.50 -13.56 -3.26
N GLU A 226 -0.37 -13.94 -1.99
CA GLU A 226 -1.49 -14.38 -1.16
C GLU A 226 -2.47 -13.24 -0.83
N TYR A 227 -2.01 -11.99 -0.70
CA TYR A 227 -2.90 -10.89 -0.30
C TYR A 227 -4.10 -10.73 -1.25
N GLN A 228 -3.94 -10.96 -2.56
CA GLN A 228 -5.02 -10.82 -3.52
C GLN A 228 -6.14 -11.83 -3.25
N SER A 229 -5.77 -13.07 -2.95
CA SER A 229 -6.74 -14.12 -2.61
C SER A 229 -7.44 -13.86 -1.27
N ILE A 230 -6.70 -13.36 -0.27
CA ILE A 230 -7.25 -12.93 1.01
C ILE A 230 -8.26 -11.79 0.82
N VAL A 231 -7.88 -10.76 0.06
CA VAL A 231 -8.74 -9.60 -0.26
C VAL A 231 -9.97 -10.03 -1.07
N ALA A 232 -9.83 -10.96 -2.02
CA ALA A 232 -10.95 -11.50 -2.76
C ALA A 232 -11.96 -12.22 -1.85
N ALA A 233 -11.47 -13.01 -0.88
CA ALA A 233 -12.32 -13.66 0.12
C ALA A 233 -13.03 -12.64 1.02
N PHE A 234 -12.34 -11.57 1.45
CA PHE A 234 -12.97 -10.48 2.21
C PHE A 234 -14.03 -9.75 1.40
N ASN A 235 -13.78 -9.48 0.12
CA ASN A 235 -14.75 -8.83 -0.76
C ASN A 235 -15.98 -9.73 -1.02
N ASP A 236 -15.81 -11.04 -1.18
CA ASP A 236 -16.93 -11.99 -1.29
C ASP A 236 -17.74 -12.06 0.02
N TYR A 237 -17.06 -12.14 1.16
CA TYR A 237 -17.70 -12.05 2.48
C TYR A 237 -18.49 -10.74 2.61
N ASN A 238 -17.83 -9.61 2.36
CA ASN A 238 -18.45 -8.29 2.48
C ASN A 238 -19.65 -8.17 1.57
N LYS A 239 -19.59 -8.65 0.33
CA LYS A 239 -20.72 -8.63 -0.61
C LYS A 239 -21.90 -9.47 -0.14
N LYS A 240 -21.63 -10.65 0.44
CA LYS A 240 -22.68 -11.62 0.82
C LYS A 240 -23.33 -11.30 2.17
N TYR A 241 -22.57 -10.70 3.08
CA TYR A 241 -22.98 -10.46 4.46
C TYR A 241 -23.19 -8.96 4.76
N GLN A 242 -23.51 -8.14 3.74
CA GLN A 242 -23.90 -6.73 3.95
C GLN A 242 -25.19 -6.64 4.78
N GLY A 243 -25.18 -5.88 5.87
CA GLY A 243 -26.40 -5.53 6.63
C GLY A 243 -26.99 -6.64 7.52
N LYS A 244 -26.24 -7.71 7.78
CA LYS A 244 -26.49 -8.66 8.89
C LYS A 244 -25.55 -8.35 10.04
#